data_AF-A0AAW6MDD6-F1
#
_entry.id   AF-A0AAW6MDD6-F1
#
_cell.length_a   1.000
_cell.length_b   1.000
_cell.length_c   1.000
_cell.angle_alpha   90.00
_cell.angle_beta   90.00
_cell.angle_gamma   90.00
#
_symmetry.space_group_name_H-M   'P 1'
#
loop_
_entity.id
_entity.type
_entity.pdbx_description
1 polymer ?
#
loop_
_entity_poly.entity_id
_entity_poly.type
_entity_poly.pdbx_seq_one_letter_code
_entity_poly.pdbx_strand_id
1 'polypeptide(L)'
;HFNPKVADVAAQYVEKVRINPGNYVYAARTFKHLEYTDEEYAQELQKIHDRFVPFLNICKENHTAIRIGVNHGSLSDLIMSRYGDTPEGMVESCMEFLRI
;
A
#
# COMPACT_ATOMS: atom_id res chain seq x y z
N HIS A 1 -1.11 7.84 -6.70
CA HIS A 1 -2.31 6.98 -6.63
C HIS A 1 -1.99 5.66 -7.31
N PHE A 2 -2.18 5.49 -8.62
CA PHE A 2 -2.12 4.17 -9.26
C PHE A 2 -0.77 3.74 -9.83
N ASN A 3 0.12 4.69 -10.14
CA ASN A 3 1.45 4.38 -10.67
C ASN A 3 2.50 4.70 -9.61
N PRO A 4 3.10 3.69 -8.97
CA PRO A 4 4.02 3.93 -7.88
C PRO A 4 5.37 4.47 -8.40
N LYS A 5 5.73 4.28 -9.68
CA LYS A 5 6.94 4.89 -10.28
C LYS A 5 6.88 6.42 -10.28
N VAL A 6 5.68 7.00 -10.38
CA VAL A 6 5.50 8.46 -10.28
C VAL A 6 5.84 8.95 -8.86
N ALA A 7 5.55 8.15 -7.84
CA ALA A 7 5.94 8.46 -6.47
C ALA A 7 7.47 8.43 -6.30
N ASP A 8 8.14 7.43 -6.89
CA ASP A 8 9.61 7.32 -6.85
C ASP A 8 10.29 8.56 -7.47
N VAL A 9 9.79 9.02 -8.62
CA VAL A 9 10.33 10.23 -9.27
C VAL A 9 10.00 11.46 -8.46
N ALA A 10 8.73 11.63 -8.03
CA ALA A 10 8.32 12.81 -7.27
C ALA A 10 9.11 12.95 -5.98
N ALA A 11 9.41 11.85 -5.29
CA ALA A 11 10.13 11.84 -4.02
C ALA A 11 11.55 12.43 -4.10
N GLN A 12 12.11 12.64 -5.29
CA GLN A 12 13.41 13.31 -5.47
C GLN A 12 13.29 14.84 -5.50
N TYR A 13 12.09 15.39 -5.67
CA TYR A 13 11.89 16.83 -5.95
C TYR A 13 10.90 17.53 -5.01
N VAL A 14 10.10 16.79 -4.24
CA VAL A 14 9.05 17.36 -3.38
C VAL A 14 9.31 17.04 -1.92
N GLU A 15 8.84 17.92 -1.03
CA GLU A 15 8.97 17.74 0.41
C GLU A 15 8.10 16.60 0.96
N LYS A 16 7.04 16.24 0.24
CA LYS A 16 6.06 15.25 0.69
C LYS A 16 5.38 14.50 -0.44
N VAL A 17 5.33 13.17 -0.32
CA VAL A 17 4.54 12.30 -1.20
C VAL A 17 3.43 11.64 -0.40
N ARG A 18 2.20 11.66 -0.96
CA ARG A 18 1.07 10.89 -0.44
C ARG A 18 0.87 9.62 -1.26
N ILE A 19 0.81 8.48 -0.59
CA ILE A 19 0.42 7.19 -1.18
C ILE A 19 -0.90 6.69 -0.59
N ASN A 20 -1.48 5.71 -1.27
CA ASN A 20 -2.69 5.02 -0.84
C ASN A 20 -2.45 3.51 -0.93
N PRO A 21 -2.37 2.79 0.21
CA PRO A 21 -2.06 1.37 0.25
C PRO A 21 -2.79 0.51 -0.78
N GLY A 22 -4.12 0.60 -0.84
CA GLY A 22 -4.92 -0.34 -1.62
C GLY A 22 -4.84 -0.18 -3.14
N ASN A 23 -4.13 0.84 -3.66
CA ASN A 23 -3.81 0.94 -5.09
C ASN A 23 -2.35 1.27 -5.38
N TYR A 24 -1.47 1.17 -4.38
CA TYR A 24 -0.05 1.44 -4.54
C TYR A 24 0.72 0.24 -5.11
N VAL A 25 0.42 -0.96 -4.60
CA VAL A 25 1.01 -2.23 -5.06
C VAL A 25 0.04 -2.99 -5.95
N TYR A 26 -1.24 -2.97 -5.60
CA TYR A 26 -2.28 -3.72 -6.28
C TYR A 26 -2.89 -2.92 -7.44
N ALA A 27 -3.37 -3.66 -8.45
CA ALA A 27 -4.26 -3.09 -9.46
C ALA A 27 -5.55 -2.57 -8.82
N ALA A 28 -6.32 -1.78 -9.56
CA ALA A 28 -7.61 -1.31 -9.09
C ALA A 28 -8.50 -2.49 -8.66
N ARG A 29 -9.19 -2.31 -7.53
CA ARG A 29 -10.12 -3.27 -6.93
C ARG A 29 -11.01 -3.92 -7.98
N THR A 30 -11.08 -5.25 -7.96
CA THR A 30 -11.92 -6.02 -8.91
C THR A 30 -13.23 -6.52 -8.31
N PHE A 31 -13.45 -6.30 -7.00
CA PHE A 31 -14.62 -6.76 -6.24
C PHE A 31 -14.79 -8.28 -6.21
N LYS A 32 -13.72 -9.02 -6.54
CA LYS A 32 -13.71 -10.47 -6.42
C LYS A 32 -13.43 -10.82 -4.97
N HIS A 33 -14.28 -11.68 -4.41
CA HIS A 33 -13.96 -12.33 -3.16
C HIS A 33 -12.92 -13.42 -3.44
N LEU A 34 -11.73 -13.27 -2.88
CA LEU A 34 -10.65 -14.23 -3.02
C LEU A 34 -10.37 -14.83 -1.64
N GLU A 35 -10.38 -16.15 -1.54
CA GLU A 35 -9.87 -16.82 -0.35
C GLU A 35 -8.35 -16.94 -0.50
N TYR A 36 -7.62 -16.54 0.54
CA TYR A 36 -6.17 -16.63 0.60
C TYR A 36 -5.78 -17.65 1.65
N THR A 37 -4.86 -18.56 1.33
CA THR A 37 -4.15 -19.32 2.36
C THR A 37 -3.22 -18.39 3.15
N ASP A 38 -2.75 -18.83 4.31
CA ASP A 38 -1.77 -18.07 5.08
C ASP A 38 -0.46 -17.88 4.30
N GLU A 39 -0.03 -18.86 3.49
CA GLU A 39 1.14 -18.69 2.63
C GLU A 39 0.90 -17.66 1.52
N GLU A 40 -0.27 -17.67 0.89
CA GLU A 40 -0.61 -16.67 -0.14
C GLU A 40 -0.69 -15.27 0.46
N TYR A 41 -1.28 -15.12 1.65
CA TYR A 41 -1.29 -13.85 2.36
C TYR A 41 0.12 -13.34 2.67
N ALA A 42 1.01 -14.21 3.15
CA ALA A 42 2.41 -13.86 3.40
C ALA A 42 3.14 -13.44 2.10
N GLN A 43 2.86 -14.09 0.98
CA GLN A 43 3.39 -13.70 -0.32
C GLN A 43 2.88 -12.33 -0.78
N GLU A 44 1.61 -12.00 -0.52
CA GLU A 44 1.07 -10.67 -0.81
C GLU A 44 1.75 -9.59 0.02
N LEU A 45 2.01 -9.84 1.31
CA LEU A 45 2.79 -8.92 2.15
C LEU A 45 4.22 -8.74 1.63
N GLN A 46 4.85 -9.81 1.14
CA GLN A 46 6.19 -9.72 0.55
C GLN A 46 6.20 -8.81 -0.69
N LYS A 47 5.15 -8.85 -1.53
CA LYS A 47 5.03 -7.93 -2.67
C LYS A 47 4.95 -6.46 -2.24
N ILE A 48 4.25 -6.18 -1.14
CA ILE A 48 4.21 -4.83 -0.56
C ILE A 48 5.62 -4.42 -0.15
N HIS A 49 6.32 -5.26 0.61
CA HIS A 49 7.69 -5.02 1.05
C HIS A 49 8.64 -4.73 -0.12
N ASP A 50 8.67 -5.62 -1.11
CA ASP A 50 9.58 -5.51 -2.26
C ASP A 50 9.34 -4.25 -3.09
N ARG A 51 8.09 -3.79 -3.16
CA ARG A 51 7.78 -2.53 -3.82
C ARG A 51 8.07 -1.32 -2.95
N PHE A 52 7.75 -1.37 -1.66
CA PHE A 52 7.75 -0.21 -0.78
C PHE A 52 9.15 0.16 -0.29
N VAL A 53 10.01 -0.82 0.03
CA VAL A 53 11.38 -0.57 0.52
C VAL A 53 12.21 0.30 -0.43
N PRO A 54 12.25 0.06 -1.76
CA PRO A 54 12.93 0.97 -2.68
C PRO A 54 12.43 2.42 -2.60
N PHE A 55 11.11 2.62 -2.46
CA PHE A 55 10.53 3.95 -2.32
C PHE A 55 10.89 4.61 -0.99
N LEU A 56 10.91 3.85 0.11
CA LEU A 56 11.39 4.34 1.42
C LEU A 56 12.85 4.80 1.35
N ASN A 57 13.70 4.07 0.63
CA ASN A 57 15.11 4.44 0.45
C ASN A 57 15.25 5.75 -0.31
N ILE A 58 14.51 5.94 -1.41
CA ILE A 58 14.48 7.20 -2.16
C ILE A 58 14.03 8.36 -1.26
N CYS A 59 12.95 8.15 -0.48
CA CYS A 59 12.45 9.19 0.42
C CYS A 59 13.46 9.54 1.52
N LYS A 60 14.15 8.54 2.10
CA LYS A 60 15.21 8.77 3.09
C LYS A 60 16.36 9.57 2.53
N GLU A 61 16.84 9.22 1.33
CA GLU A 61 17.95 9.91 0.66
C GLU A 61 17.63 11.38 0.35
N ASN A 62 16.38 11.67 -0.01
CA ASN A 62 15.93 13.00 -0.43
C ASN A 62 15.23 13.79 0.70
N HIS A 63 15.21 13.27 1.93
CA HIS A 63 14.51 13.88 3.07
C HIS A 63 13.01 14.16 2.82
N THR A 64 12.36 13.29 2.04
CA THR A 64 10.97 13.44 1.64
C THR A 64 10.03 12.78 2.65
N ALA A 65 9.06 13.53 3.16
CA ALA A 65 8.05 13.00 4.05
C ALA A 65 7.03 12.13 3.32
N ILE A 66 6.55 11.07 3.99
CA ILE A 66 5.53 10.18 3.43
C ILE A 66 4.23 10.36 4.21
N ARG A 67 3.11 10.47 3.48
CA ARG A 67 1.76 10.31 4.02
C ARG A 67 1.14 9.04 3.47
N ILE A 68 0.85 8.09 4.35
CA ILE A 68 0.03 6.92 4.04
C ILE A 68 -1.43 7.32 4.32
N GLY A 69 -2.27 7.32 3.30
CA GLY A 69 -3.67 7.74 3.43
C GLY A 69 -4.64 6.67 2.94
N VAL A 70 -5.33 6.01 3.87
CA VAL A 70 -6.35 4.99 3.62
C VAL A 70 -7.74 5.61 3.51
N ASN A 71 -8.62 5.03 2.70
CA ASN A 71 -10.05 5.35 2.64
C ASN A 71 -10.84 4.10 2.23
N HIS A 72 -12.14 4.08 2.56
CA HIS A 72 -13.07 2.98 2.25
C HIS A 72 -13.10 2.61 0.76
N GLY A 73 -13.15 3.61 -0.12
CA GLY A 73 -13.34 3.41 -1.56
C GLY A 73 -12.15 2.75 -2.28
N SER A 74 -11.03 2.51 -1.59
CA SER A 74 -9.81 1.99 -2.20
C SER A 74 -9.09 0.97 -1.31
N LEU A 75 -9.80 0.20 -0.49
CA LEU A 75 -9.22 -0.98 0.14
C LEU A 75 -8.87 -2.02 -0.93
N SER A 76 -7.76 -2.72 -0.76
CA SER A 76 -7.32 -3.79 -1.67
C SER A 76 -8.25 -5.00 -1.58
N ASP A 77 -8.26 -5.84 -2.62
CA ASP A 77 -9.01 -7.10 -2.59
C ASP A 77 -8.54 -8.02 -1.43
N LEU A 78 -7.27 -7.94 -1.03
CA LEU A 78 -6.69 -8.62 0.14
C LEU A 78 -7.38 -8.21 1.46
N ILE A 79 -7.39 -6.89 1.73
CA ILE A 79 -8.01 -6.34 2.94
C ILE A 79 -9.52 -6.58 2.92
N MET A 80 -10.16 -6.35 1.78
CA MET A 80 -11.59 -6.59 1.61
C MET A 80 -11.97 -8.05 1.90
N SER A 81 -11.16 -9.01 1.48
CA SER A 81 -11.48 -10.43 1.67
C SER A 81 -11.24 -10.89 3.12
N ARG A 82 -10.25 -10.33 3.82
CA ARG A 82 -9.91 -10.74 5.20
C ARG A 82 -10.64 -9.96 6.29
N TYR A 83 -10.81 -8.65 6.12
CA TYR A 83 -11.33 -7.75 7.14
C TYR A 83 -12.61 -7.00 6.70
N GLY A 84 -12.95 -7.05 5.41
CA GLY A 84 -14.06 -6.31 4.85
C GLY A 84 -13.83 -4.79 4.79
N ASP A 85 -14.87 -4.07 4.34
CA ASP A 85 -14.90 -2.61 4.43
C ASP A 85 -15.34 -2.17 5.83
N THR A 86 -14.42 -2.34 6.78
CA THR A 86 -14.64 -2.08 8.21
C THR A 86 -13.58 -1.12 8.75
N PRO A 87 -13.80 -0.48 9.91
CA PRO A 87 -12.75 0.29 10.58
C PRO A 87 -11.47 -0.51 10.82
N GLU A 88 -11.59 -1.80 11.14
CA GLU A 88 -10.46 -2.72 11.29
C GLU A 88 -9.72 -2.93 9.97
N GLY A 89 -10.44 -3.16 8.87
CA GLY A 89 -9.83 -3.28 7.54
C GLY A 89 -9.09 -2.01 7.10
N MET A 90 -9.63 -0.83 7.43
CA MET A 90 -8.93 0.44 7.18
C MET A 90 -7.63 0.56 7.99
N VAL A 91 -7.65 0.14 9.26
CA VAL A 91 -6.46 0.13 10.12
C VAL A 91 -5.43 -0.84 9.56
N GLU A 92 -5.82 -2.07 9.25
CA GLU A 92 -4.90 -3.08 8.75
C GLU A 92 -4.29 -2.71 7.40
N SER A 93 -5.07 -2.08 6.50
CA SER A 93 -4.54 -1.55 5.24
C SER A 93 -3.42 -0.53 5.44
N CYS A 94 -3.45 0.23 6.54
CA CYS A 94 -2.36 1.14 6.92
C CYS A 94 -1.20 0.37 7.57
N MET A 95 -1.52 -0.55 8.48
CA MET A 95 -0.54 -1.28 9.27
C MET A 95 0.33 -2.22 8.43
N GLU A 96 -0.18 -2.80 7.35
CA GLU A 96 0.61 -3.58 6.38
C GLU A 96 1.82 -2.79 5.85
N PHE A 97 1.69 -1.47 5.69
CA PHE A 97 2.79 -0.59 5.26
C PHE A 97 3.63 -0.08 6.42
N LEU A 98 3.04 0.19 7.59
CA LEU A 98 3.78 0.71 8.76
C LEU A 98 4.68 -0.34 9.43
N ARG A 99 4.42 -1.62 9.22
CA ARG A 99 5.25 -2.73 9.74
C ARG A 99 6.52 -2.97 8.91
N ILE A 100 6.66 -2.32 7.75
CA ILE A 100 7.82 -2.34 6.86
C ILE A 100 8.72 -1.14 7.18
#